data_AF-A0A7X8G5M8-F1
#
_entry.id   AF-A0A7X8G5M8-F1
#
_cell.length_a   1.000
_cell.length_b   1.000
_cell.length_c   1.000
_cell.angle_alpha   90.00
_cell.angle_beta   90.00
_cell.angle_gamma   90.00
#
_symmetry.space_group_name_H-M   'P 1'
#
loop_
_entity.id
_entity.type
_entity.pdbx_description
1 polymer ?
#
loop_
_entity_poly.entity_id
_entity_poly.type
_entity_poly.pdbx_seq_one_letter_code
_entity_poly.pdbx_strand_id
1 'polypeptide(L)'
;YEFPEDEKCWELKDQYMYGSDILVAPIVYENKTSREVYLPKRAKWTNLHDGKEYDGGQSILVEAPLEVIPVFTRDNKKAQWIGMI
;
A
#
# COMPACT_ATOMS: atom_id res chain seq x y z
N TYR A 1 -1.41 9.22 10.23
CA TYR A 1 -2.52 10.07 10.73
C TYR A 1 -3.90 9.51 10.43
N GLU A 2 -4.16 8.92 9.26
CA GLU A 2 -5.49 8.36 8.90
C GLU A 2 -5.95 7.17 9.76
N PHE A 3 -5.03 6.45 10.40
CA PHE A 3 -5.32 5.27 11.22
C PHE A 3 -4.68 5.42 12.61
N PRO A 4 -5.16 6.37 13.44
CA PRO A 4 -4.51 6.68 14.71
C PRO A 4 -4.68 5.57 15.75
N GLU A 5 -5.74 4.76 15.67
CA GLU A 5 -5.99 3.66 16.61
C GLU A 5 -5.22 2.38 16.26
N ASP A 6 -4.53 2.34 15.12
CA ASP A 6 -3.74 1.18 14.71
C ASP A 6 -2.27 1.41 15.02
N GLU A 7 -1.82 0.92 16.19
CA GLU A 7 -0.49 1.18 16.75
C GLU A 7 0.66 0.93 15.75
N LYS A 8 0.54 -0.14 14.94
CA LYS A 8 1.53 -0.49 13.91
C LYS A 8 1.74 0.62 12.89
N CYS A 9 0.73 1.45 12.61
CA CYS A 9 0.87 2.58 11.68
C CYS A 9 1.82 3.68 12.18
N TRP A 10 2.09 3.75 13.49
CA TRP A 10 3.01 4.73 14.07
C TRP A 10 4.48 4.32 13.98
N GLU A 11 4.75 3.03 13.79
CA GLU A 11 6.10 2.48 13.70
C GLU A 11 6.68 2.53 12.27
N LEU A 12 5.79 2.60 11.28
CA LEU A 12 6.14 2.55 9.86
C LEU A 12 6.74 3.89 9.40
N LYS A 13 7.90 3.82 8.75
CA LYS A 13 8.66 5.00 8.29
C LYS A 13 8.82 5.08 6.78
N ASP A 14 8.51 3.99 6.08
CA ASP A 14 8.83 3.79 4.67
C ASP A 14 7.58 3.49 3.82
N GLN A 15 6.39 3.68 4.38
CA GLN A 15 5.13 3.71 3.68
C GLN A 15 4.25 4.82 4.26
N TYR A 16 3.41 5.42 3.43
CA TYR A 16 2.63 6.59 3.84
C TYR A 16 1.33 6.70 3.07
N MET A 17 0.42 7.52 3.61
CA MET A 17 -0.82 7.87 2.95
C MET A 17 -0.62 9.12 2.07
N TYR A 18 -1.04 9.06 0.81
CA TYR A 18 -1.14 10.21 -0.08
C TYR A 18 -2.60 10.68 -0.16
N GLY A 19 -2.92 11.76 0.55
CA GLY A 19 -4.30 12.08 0.89
C GLY A 19 -4.91 10.96 1.75
N SER A 20 -6.24 10.86 1.74
CA SER A 20 -6.93 9.90 2.64
C SER A 20 -7.15 8.52 2.01
N ASP A 21 -6.90 8.34 0.71
CA ASP A 21 -7.38 7.17 -0.03
C ASP A 21 -6.30 6.36 -0.76
N ILE A 22 -5.06 6.84 -0.78
CA ILE A 22 -3.93 6.16 -1.44
C ILE A 22 -2.86 5.84 -0.40
N LEU A 23 -2.38 4.60 -0.40
CA LEU A 23 -1.21 4.16 0.35
C LEU A 23 -0.07 3.90 -0.62
N VAL A 24 1.09 4.49 -0.36
CA VAL A 24 2.30 4.37 -1.18
C VAL A 24 3.40 3.71 -0.35
N ALA A 25 4.05 2.68 -0.89
CA ALA A 25 5.13 1.95 -0.22
C ALA A 25 6.33 1.77 -1.17
N PRO A 26 7.18 2.80 -1.34
CA PRO A 26 8.29 2.77 -2.31
C PRO A 26 9.41 1.81 -1.90
N ILE A 27 10.11 1.19 -2.86
CA ILE A 27 11.36 0.49 -2.55
C ILE A 27 12.45 1.53 -2.24
N VAL A 28 12.98 1.51 -1.02
CA VAL A 28 13.99 2.48 -0.54
C VAL A 28 15.36 1.85 -0.26
N TYR A 29 15.51 0.55 -0.54
CA TYR A 29 16.74 -0.20 -0.35
C TYR A 29 17.25 -0.73 -1.69
N GLU A 30 18.56 -0.64 -1.90
CA GLU A 30 19.21 -1.08 -3.13
C GLU A 30 18.98 -2.57 -3.40
N ASN A 31 18.85 -2.93 -4.68
CA ASN A 31 18.73 -4.32 -5.16
C ASN A 31 17.54 -5.10 -4.58
N LYS A 32 16.50 -4.42 -4.09
CA LYS A 32 15.22 -5.03 -3.70
C LYS A 32 14.23 -4.94 -4.85
N THR A 33 13.54 -6.04 -5.11
CA THR A 33 12.46 -6.15 -6.11
C THR A 33 11.15 -6.57 -5.48
N SER A 34 11.08 -6.58 -4.14
CA SER A 34 9.87 -6.84 -3.37
C SER A 34 10.04 -6.24 -1.98
N ARG A 35 8.92 -6.00 -1.29
CA ARG A 35 8.92 -5.52 0.10
C ARG A 35 7.70 -5.99 0.85
N GLU A 36 7.83 -6.00 2.17
CA GLU A 36 6.67 -6.09 3.05
C GLU A 36 5.94 -4.73 3.07
N VAL A 37 4.61 -4.79 2.98
CA VAL A 37 3.70 -3.64 3.09
C VAL A 37 2.64 -3.98 4.12
N TYR A 38 2.51 -3.13 5.14
CA TYR A 38 1.40 -3.22 6.07
C TYR A 38 0.18 -2.51 5.50
N LEU A 39 -0.94 -3.21 5.49
CA LEU A 39 -2.24 -2.66 5.10
C LEU A 39 -3.00 -2.29 6.37
N PRO A 40 -3.28 -1.01 6.64
CA PRO A 40 -3.98 -0.59 7.85
C PRO A 40 -5.36 -1.25 8.03
N LYS A 41 -5.76 -1.45 9.29
CA LYS A 41 -7.05 -2.05 9.65
C LYS A 41 -8.25 -1.20 9.18
N ARG A 42 -9.44 -1.81 9.22
CA ARG A 42 -10.75 -1.16 9.01
C ARG A 42 -11.02 -0.66 7.59
N ALA A 43 -10.21 -1.07 6.62
CA ALA A 43 -10.45 -0.80 5.21
C ALA A 43 -10.06 -2.02 4.36
N LYS A 44 -10.56 -2.06 3.14
CA LYS A 44 -10.02 -2.92 2.08
C LYS A 44 -9.02 -2.15 1.24
N TRP A 45 -8.02 -2.85 0.75
CA TRP A 45 -6.93 -2.27 -0.02
C TRP A 45 -6.83 -2.98 -1.36
N THR A 46 -6.79 -2.20 -2.43
CA THR A 46 -6.68 -2.73 -3.79
C THR A 46 -5.36 -2.25 -4.37
N ASN A 47 -4.50 -3.18 -4.75
CA ASN A 47 -3.26 -2.86 -5.45
C ASN A 47 -3.61 -2.25 -6.80
N LEU A 48 -3.13 -1.03 -7.06
CA LEU A 48 -3.44 -0.31 -8.29
C LEU A 48 -2.64 -0.82 -9.50
N HIS A 49 -1.63 -1.67 -9.30
CA HIS A 49 -0.90 -2.27 -10.41
C HIS A 49 -1.67 -3.46 -11.04
N ASP A 50 -2.13 -4.40 -10.22
CA ASP A 50 -2.76 -5.66 -10.69
C ASP A 50 -4.25 -5.80 -10.34
N GLY A 51 -4.82 -4.86 -9.59
CA GLY A 51 -6.21 -4.87 -9.14
C GLY A 51 -6.50 -5.87 -8.01
N LYS A 52 -5.48 -6.50 -7.43
CA LYS A 52 -5.68 -7.49 -6.36
C LYS A 52 -6.16 -6.82 -5.08
N GLU A 53 -7.20 -7.38 -4.50
CA GLU A 53 -7.79 -6.91 -3.25
C GLU A 53 -7.26 -7.66 -2.03
N TYR A 54 -7.18 -6.93 -0.92
CA TYR A 54 -6.71 -7.42 0.37
C TYR A 54 -7.56 -6.81 1.49
N ASP A 55 -7.83 -7.61 2.53
CA ASP A 55 -8.37 -7.07 3.77
C ASP A 55 -7.27 -6.30 4.53
N GLY A 56 -7.65 -5.24 5.26
CA GLY A 56 -6.72 -4.52 6.12
C GLY A 56 -6.32 -5.31 7.37
N GLY A 57 -5.32 -4.80 8.10
CA GLY A 57 -4.80 -5.37 9.34
C GLY A 57 -3.74 -6.45 9.17
N GLN A 58 -3.13 -6.54 7.99
CA GLN A 58 -2.13 -7.55 7.67
C GLN A 58 -0.90 -6.95 6.99
N SER A 59 0.23 -7.63 7.12
CA SER A 59 1.39 -7.41 6.26
C SER A 59 1.33 -8.35 5.07
N ILE A 60 1.64 -7.84 3.87
CA ILE A 60 1.76 -8.65 2.65
C ILE A 60 3.14 -8.46 2.04
N LEU A 61 3.69 -9.52 1.43
CA LEU A 61 4.84 -9.40 0.55
C LEU A 61 4.36 -8.98 -0.85
N VAL A 62 4.89 -7.88 -1.35
CA VAL A 62 4.49 -7.29 -2.64
C VAL A 62 5.70 -7.29 -3.56
N GLU A 63 5.52 -7.84 -4.76
CA GLU A 63 6.49 -7.72 -5.84
C GLU A 63 6.52 -6.28 -6.35
N ALA A 64 7.71 -5.73 -6.49
CA ALA A 64 8.00 -4.37 -6.88
C ALA A 64 9.26 -4.37 -7.76
N PRO A 65 9.19 -4.92 -8.99
CA PRO A 65 10.29 -4.80 -9.95
C PRO A 65 10.61 -3.31 -10.18
N LEU A 66 11.76 -3.02 -10.80
CA LEU A 66 12.33 -1.68 -10.88
C LEU A 66 11.36 -0.58 -11.37
N GLU A 67 10.40 -0.94 -12.22
CA GLU A 67 9.44 -0.01 -12.83
C GLU A 67 8.15 0.17 -12.00
N VAL A 68 7.99 -0.56 -10.91
CA VAL A 68 6.74 -0.62 -10.14
C VAL A 68 6.96 -0.10 -8.72
N ILE A 69 6.18 0.91 -8.36
CA ILE A 69 6.03 1.35 -6.97
C ILE A 69 4.74 0.72 -6.42
N PRO A 70 4.78 -0.03 -5.30
CA PRO A 70 3.57 -0.50 -4.66
C PRO A 70 2.65 0.66 -4.24
N VAL A 71 1.46 0.70 -4.83
CA VAL A 71 0.43 1.69 -4.54
C VAL A 71 -0.91 0.98 -4.37
N PHE A 72 -1.63 1.35 -3.31
CA PHE A 72 -2.93 0.77 -2.97
C PHE A 72 -3.99 1.85 -2.84
N THR A 73 -5.20 1.57 -3.31
CA THR A 73 -6.38 2.40 -3.04
C THR A 73 -7.25 1.80 -1.95
N ARG A 74 -7.75 2.69 -1.06
CA ARG A 74 -8.67 2.35 0.01
C ARG A 74 -10.10 2.20 -0.53
N ASP A 75 -10.76 1.10 -0.17
CA ASP A 75 -12.17 0.81 -0.46
C ASP A 75 -12.58 1.09 -1.91
N ASN A 76 -11.69 0.75 -2.86
CA ASN A 76 -11.88 0.94 -4.31
C ASN A 76 -12.17 2.39 -4.76
N LYS A 77 -11.89 3.41 -3.93
CA LYS A 77 -12.18 4.82 -4.25
C LYS A 77 -11.46 5.35 -5.50
N LYS A 78 -10.36 4.70 -5.91
CA LYS A 78 -9.61 5.02 -7.13
C LYS A 78 -9.48 3.81 -8.07
N ALA A 79 -10.45 2.91 -8.10
CA ALA A 79 -10.42 1.71 -8.94
C ALA A 79 -10.18 2.02 -10.44
N GLN A 80 -10.56 3.20 -10.92
CA GLN A 80 -10.29 3.64 -12.29
C GLN A 80 -8.80 3.85 -12.61
N TRP A 81 -7.91 3.78 -11.62
CA TRP A 81 -6.45 3.88 -11.81
C TRP A 81 -5.76 2.51 -11.91
N ILE A 82 -6.50 1.41 -11.79
CA ILE A 82 -5.92 0.07 -11.88
C ILE A 82 -5.26 -0.12 -13.25
N GLY A 83 -3.99 -0.50 -13.27
CA GLY A 83 -3.18 -0.71 -14.47
C GLY A 83 -2.68 0.56 -15.16
N MET A 84 -2.89 1.73 -14.56
CA MET A 84 -2.42 3.03 -15.11
C MET A 84 -1.13 3.53 -14.48
N ILE A 85 -0.68 2.91 -13.37
CA ILE A 85 0.47 3.32 -12.57
C ILE A 85 1.40 2.15 -12.26
#